data_AF-A0A9W8YFG2-F1
#
_entry.id   AF-A0A9W8YFG2-F1
#
_cell.length_a   1.000
_cell.length_b   1.000
_cell.length_c   1.000
_cell.angle_alpha   90.00
_cell.angle_beta   90.00
_cell.angle_gamma   90.00
#
_symmetry.space_group_name_H-M   'P 1'
#
loop_
_entity.id
_entity.type
_entity.pdbx_description
1 polymer ?
#
loop_
_entity_poly.entity_id
_entity_poly.type
_entity_poly.pdbx_seq_one_letter_code
_entity_poly.pdbx_strand_id
1 'polypeptide(L)'
;MIHVKPSIDVQNRSRKLVAHLAMMLTDLRIDTQYTEHGEPLTDESRTTEETQERDRRRRFIAEFAPHLRKVEQIKLEGGIPRDEKREILRALHWCPLKKVVMIGLSFPAGNTWGSQGFQLKALDPGQNIDSNINLEDEDLDGILASYRRGFSISRGFQFEPDYGWPAQAPLLQTIALHHASTVEELKICGYNGCPILSFQTPMTAPLLNGLRHYDNLKQLVISLWLLTWYEDSYRDTEIIQSWLDTRSPSSTALAVVTPPTSPMREHPVDPGQFPNFNPRVAPRQEFNRWAVALKTRFSPSALAYRVARDMGPYLSPVAKERPGGVKVRASFCLGVREEGRSASDIFDLEIRIGQDDQVLEYIGPREEGERGRWWTKLEERRWF
;
A
#
# COMPACT_ATOMS: atom_id res chain seq x y z
N MET A 1 23.67 -28.88 11.96
CA MET A 1 23.12 -29.95 12.81
C MET A 1 22.34 -30.92 11.93
N ILE A 2 22.63 -32.22 12.02
CA ILE A 2 21.86 -33.25 11.31
C ILE A 2 20.48 -33.33 11.98
N HIS A 3 19.41 -33.06 11.24
CA HIS A 3 18.04 -33.25 11.75
C HIS A 3 17.82 -34.75 12.01
N VAL A 4 17.97 -35.17 13.27
CA VAL A 4 17.64 -36.53 13.71
C VAL A 4 16.16 -36.75 13.47
N LYS A 5 15.81 -37.80 12.74
CA LYS A 5 14.42 -38.16 12.46
C LYS A 5 13.70 -38.38 13.81
N PRO A 6 12.62 -37.65 14.11
CA PRO A 6 11.94 -37.78 15.39
C PRO A 6 11.40 -39.20 15.58
N SER A 7 11.30 -39.67 16.84
CA SER A 7 10.73 -40.98 17.15
C SER A 7 9.28 -41.09 16.65
N ILE A 8 8.80 -42.33 16.46
CA ILE A 8 7.43 -42.60 16.00
C ILE A 8 6.39 -41.95 16.93
N ASP A 9 6.63 -41.99 18.24
CA ASP A 9 5.74 -41.37 19.23
C ASP A 9 5.68 -39.85 19.09
N VAL A 10 6.83 -39.21 18.87
CA VAL A 10 6.89 -37.75 18.63
C VAL A 10 6.15 -37.41 17.34
N GLN A 11 6.36 -38.17 16.27
CA GLN A 11 5.64 -37.96 15.01
C GLN A 11 4.12 -38.07 15.19
N ASN A 12 3.65 -39.09 15.92
CA ASN A 12 2.23 -39.30 16.18
C ASN A 12 1.61 -38.17 17.02
N ARG A 13 2.31 -37.72 18.07
CA ARG A 13 1.88 -36.58 18.89
C ARG A 13 1.84 -35.30 18.08
N SER A 14 2.86 -35.02 17.28
CA SER A 14 2.91 -33.86 16.39
C SER A 14 1.74 -33.87 15.40
N ARG A 15 1.44 -35.00 14.75
CA ARG A 15 0.29 -35.11 13.83
C ARG A 15 -1.04 -34.81 14.53
N LYS A 16 -1.26 -35.34 15.75
CA LYS A 16 -2.47 -35.05 16.53
C LYS A 16 -2.57 -33.57 16.89
N LEU A 17 -1.46 -32.95 17.28
CA LEU A 17 -1.41 -31.52 17.58
C LEU A 17 -1.71 -30.69 16.33
N VAL A 18 -1.09 -31.01 15.19
CA VAL A 18 -1.35 -30.33 13.91
C VAL A 18 -2.82 -30.46 13.51
N ALA A 19 -3.40 -31.65 13.59
CA ALA A 19 -4.81 -31.88 13.30
C ALA A 19 -5.76 -31.09 14.24
N HIS A 20 -5.39 -30.96 15.52
CA HIS A 20 -6.15 -30.16 16.46
C HIS A 20 -6.06 -28.65 16.14
N LEU A 21 -4.84 -28.13 15.96
CA LEU A 21 -4.59 -26.72 15.62
C LEU A 21 -5.27 -26.34 14.30
N ALA A 22 -5.25 -27.22 13.31
CA ALA A 22 -5.93 -27.07 12.03
C ALA A 22 -7.42 -26.74 12.16
N MET A 23 -8.07 -27.25 13.20
CA MET A 23 -9.50 -27.08 13.44
C MET A 23 -9.83 -26.02 14.49
N MET A 24 -8.83 -25.36 15.08
CA MET A 24 -9.02 -24.42 16.20
C MET A 24 -8.46 -23.02 15.94
N LEU A 25 -7.39 -22.91 15.15
CA LEU A 25 -6.75 -21.61 14.88
C LEU A 25 -7.64 -20.71 14.01
N THR A 26 -7.86 -19.48 14.49
CA THR A 26 -8.67 -18.43 13.83
C THR A 26 -7.87 -17.16 13.50
N ASP A 27 -6.81 -16.88 14.25
CA ASP A 27 -5.81 -15.82 13.97
C ASP A 27 -4.44 -16.49 13.81
N LEU A 28 -3.76 -16.20 12.71
CA LEU A 28 -2.43 -16.70 12.39
C LEU A 28 -1.48 -15.53 12.12
N ARG A 29 -0.41 -15.43 12.91
CA ARG A 29 0.64 -14.43 12.72
C ARG A 29 1.94 -15.11 12.41
N ILE A 30 2.54 -14.73 11.30
CA ILE A 30 3.80 -15.27 10.81
C ILE A 30 4.74 -14.09 10.64
N ASP A 31 5.88 -14.19 11.31
CA ASP A 31 6.93 -13.19 11.29
C ASP A 31 8.26 -13.88 11.02
N THR A 32 9.12 -13.22 10.27
CA THR A 32 10.51 -13.61 10.04
C THR A 32 11.36 -12.36 10.16
N GLN A 33 12.54 -12.46 10.76
CA GLN A 33 13.41 -11.30 10.91
C GLN A 33 13.68 -10.62 9.57
N TYR A 34 13.65 -9.29 9.56
CA TYR A 34 14.05 -8.52 8.39
C TYR A 34 15.53 -8.75 8.11
N THR A 35 15.86 -9.01 6.85
CA THR A 35 17.23 -8.86 6.38
C THR A 35 17.45 -7.39 6.01
N GLU A 36 18.70 -6.93 6.02
CA GLU A 36 19.05 -5.56 5.62
C GLU A 36 18.70 -5.25 4.15
N HIS A 37 18.32 -6.27 3.38
CA HIS A 37 18.14 -6.20 1.93
C HIS A 37 16.67 -6.23 1.48
N GLY A 38 15.72 -5.96 2.36
CA GLY A 38 14.28 -5.99 2.02
C GLY A 38 13.75 -7.42 1.82
N GLU A 39 12.53 -7.57 1.26
CA GLU A 39 11.96 -8.88 0.97
C GLU A 39 12.26 -9.36 -0.45
N PRO A 40 13.07 -10.42 -0.64
CA PRO A 40 13.34 -10.95 -1.95
C PRO A 40 12.11 -11.63 -2.55
N LEU A 41 12.11 -11.77 -3.88
CA LEU A 41 11.16 -12.55 -4.65
C LEU A 41 11.12 -14.00 -4.20
N THR A 42 12.30 -14.59 -3.98
CA THR A 42 12.51 -15.97 -3.54
C THR A 42 13.73 -16.04 -2.63
N ASP A 43 13.73 -16.99 -1.68
CA ASP A 43 14.89 -17.23 -0.84
C ASP A 43 16.00 -18.00 -1.58
N GLU A 44 17.09 -17.28 -1.88
CA GLU A 44 18.33 -17.79 -2.50
C GLU A 44 19.42 -18.19 -1.48
N SER A 45 19.03 -18.57 -0.26
CA SER A 45 19.89 -19.00 0.87
C SER A 45 21.26 -19.53 0.42
N ARG A 46 22.32 -18.86 0.85
CA ARG A 46 23.71 -19.17 0.49
C ARG A 46 24.45 -19.87 1.63
N THR A 47 24.00 -19.68 2.87
CA THR A 47 24.57 -20.33 4.04
C THR A 47 23.77 -21.56 4.47
N THR A 48 24.40 -22.40 5.28
CA THR A 48 23.73 -23.59 5.85
C THR A 48 22.61 -23.20 6.82
N GLU A 49 22.77 -22.10 7.54
CA GLU A 49 21.79 -21.58 8.50
C GLU A 49 20.56 -21.03 7.78
N GLU A 50 20.76 -20.17 6.78
CA GLU A 50 19.68 -19.66 5.92
C GLU A 50 18.90 -20.81 5.26
N THR A 51 19.62 -21.82 4.75
CA THR A 51 18.98 -22.99 4.13
C THR A 51 18.07 -23.73 5.12
N GLN A 52 18.51 -23.90 6.38
CA GLN A 52 17.68 -24.54 7.41
C GLN A 52 16.46 -23.69 7.78
N GLU A 53 16.59 -22.36 7.81
CA GLU A 53 15.46 -21.46 8.05
C GLU A 53 14.44 -21.54 6.91
N ARG A 54 14.91 -21.49 5.66
CA ARG A 54 14.09 -21.72 4.47
C ARG A 54 13.36 -23.04 4.52
N ASP A 55 14.06 -24.14 4.85
CA ASP A 55 13.46 -25.46 4.95
C ASP A 55 12.35 -25.49 6.02
N ARG A 56 12.55 -24.85 7.18
CA ARG A 56 11.52 -24.77 8.23
C ARG A 56 10.28 -24.02 7.75
N ARG A 57 10.45 -22.88 7.07
CA ARG A 57 9.32 -22.10 6.53
C ARG A 57 8.58 -22.87 5.44
N ARG A 58 9.30 -23.46 4.49
CA ARG A 58 8.69 -24.27 3.40
C ARG A 58 7.99 -25.52 3.92
N ARG A 59 8.47 -26.14 5.00
CA ARG A 59 7.76 -27.23 5.68
C ARG A 59 6.48 -26.75 6.36
N PHE A 60 6.48 -25.58 6.99
CA PHE A 60 5.24 -25.00 7.50
C PHE A 60 4.20 -24.79 6.37
N ILE A 61 4.64 -24.27 5.23
CA ILE A 61 3.78 -24.03 4.07
C ILE A 61 3.25 -25.32 3.45
N ALA A 62 4.09 -26.35 3.33
CA ALA A 62 3.73 -27.61 2.66
C ALA A 62 3.02 -28.61 3.59
N GLU A 63 3.39 -28.68 4.86
CA GLU A 63 2.98 -29.74 5.79
C GLU A 63 1.99 -29.27 6.87
N PHE A 64 1.79 -27.96 7.07
CA PHE A 64 0.94 -27.45 8.15
C PHE A 64 -0.20 -26.55 7.64
N ALA A 65 0.14 -25.45 6.95
CA ALA A 65 -0.83 -24.49 6.43
C ALA A 65 -1.98 -25.13 5.59
N PRO A 66 -1.75 -26.14 4.73
CA PRO A 66 -2.80 -26.71 3.88
C PRO A 66 -3.87 -27.49 4.67
N HIS A 67 -3.60 -27.81 5.94
CA HIS A 67 -4.53 -28.50 6.82
C HIS A 67 -5.43 -27.54 7.59
N LEU A 68 -5.10 -26.26 7.68
CA LEU A 68 -5.90 -25.28 8.41
C LEU A 68 -7.28 -25.09 7.75
N ARG A 69 -8.32 -24.93 8.57
CA ARG A 69 -9.72 -24.79 8.09
C ARG A 69 -10.46 -23.59 8.65
N LYS A 70 -10.02 -23.02 9.78
CA LYS A 70 -10.78 -21.99 10.51
C LYS A 70 -10.10 -20.63 10.60
N VAL A 71 -8.95 -20.45 9.95
CA VAL A 71 -8.25 -19.15 10.00
C VAL A 71 -9.14 -18.10 9.34
N GLU A 72 -9.43 -17.03 10.07
CA GLU A 72 -10.18 -15.87 9.58
C GLU A 72 -9.26 -14.66 9.44
N GLN A 73 -8.16 -14.61 10.18
CA GLN A 73 -7.22 -13.50 10.16
C GLN A 73 -5.80 -14.03 9.97
N ILE A 74 -5.09 -13.43 9.03
CA ILE A 74 -3.67 -13.69 8.85
C ILE A 74 -2.87 -12.38 8.85
N LYS A 75 -1.75 -12.40 9.56
CA LYS A 75 -0.73 -11.37 9.49
C LYS A 75 0.58 -12.01 9.02
N LEU A 76 1.08 -11.52 7.90
CA LEU A 76 2.40 -11.85 7.34
C LEU A 76 3.28 -10.62 7.51
N GLU A 77 4.31 -10.72 8.32
CA GLU A 77 5.23 -9.63 8.56
C GLU A 77 6.68 -10.06 8.45
N GLY A 78 7.57 -9.08 8.36
CA GLY A 78 9.00 -9.36 8.34
C GLY A 78 9.53 -9.74 6.96
N GLY A 79 10.75 -10.28 6.96
CA GLY A 79 11.54 -10.65 5.79
C GLY A 79 11.03 -11.84 4.97
N ILE A 80 9.73 -12.19 5.03
CA ILE A 80 9.21 -13.39 4.35
C ILE A 80 9.32 -13.17 2.83
N PRO A 81 10.00 -14.06 2.09
CA PRO A 81 10.08 -14.00 0.63
C PRO A 81 8.69 -13.92 -0.02
N ARG A 82 8.59 -13.23 -1.16
CA ARG A 82 7.28 -13.00 -1.80
C ARG A 82 6.64 -14.30 -2.29
N ASP A 83 7.42 -15.24 -2.80
CA ASP A 83 6.92 -16.57 -3.19
C ASP A 83 6.36 -17.34 -2.00
N GLU A 84 7.03 -17.30 -0.86
CA GLU A 84 6.53 -17.92 0.37
C GLU A 84 5.25 -17.24 0.88
N LYS A 85 5.14 -15.90 0.83
CA LYS A 85 3.87 -15.19 1.13
C LYS A 85 2.73 -15.67 0.21
N ARG A 86 3.02 -15.82 -1.08
CA ARG A 86 2.06 -16.34 -2.08
C ARG A 86 1.63 -17.77 -1.74
N GLU A 87 2.58 -18.66 -1.47
CA GLU A 87 2.29 -20.07 -1.19
C GLU A 87 1.58 -20.26 0.15
N ILE A 88 1.85 -19.44 1.17
CA ILE A 88 1.06 -19.42 2.42
C ILE A 88 -0.42 -19.14 2.09
N LEU A 89 -0.70 -18.12 1.29
CA LEU A 89 -2.07 -17.72 0.96
C LEU A 89 -2.77 -18.78 0.09
N ARG A 90 -2.06 -19.42 -0.84
CA ARG A 90 -2.57 -20.57 -1.62
C ARG A 90 -2.85 -21.79 -0.73
N ALA A 91 -1.95 -22.11 0.21
CA ALA A 91 -2.11 -23.21 1.15
C ALA A 91 -3.40 -23.06 1.97
N LEU A 92 -3.73 -21.83 2.36
CA LEU A 92 -4.91 -21.52 3.16
C LEU A 92 -6.23 -21.50 2.39
N HIS A 93 -6.30 -21.96 1.14
CA HIS A 93 -7.51 -21.92 0.29
C HIS A 93 -8.81 -22.49 0.91
N TRP A 94 -8.75 -23.34 1.93
CA TRP A 94 -9.94 -23.81 2.67
C TRP A 94 -10.39 -22.88 3.81
N CYS A 95 -9.57 -21.92 4.20
CA CYS A 95 -9.82 -21.02 5.31
C CYS A 95 -10.69 -19.84 4.87
N PRO A 96 -11.69 -19.43 5.67
CA PRO A 96 -12.53 -18.28 5.38
C PRO A 96 -11.83 -16.96 5.79
N LEU A 97 -10.74 -16.61 5.11
CA LEU A 97 -9.96 -15.42 5.45
C LEU A 97 -10.82 -14.15 5.29
N LYS A 98 -11.07 -13.46 6.40
CA LYS A 98 -11.76 -12.16 6.47
C LYS A 98 -10.77 -11.01 6.50
N LYS A 99 -9.58 -11.21 7.07
CA LYS A 99 -8.56 -10.17 7.22
C LYS A 99 -7.19 -10.68 6.79
N VAL A 100 -6.57 -10.01 5.83
CA VAL A 100 -5.19 -10.28 5.40
C VAL A 100 -4.36 -9.03 5.65
N VAL A 101 -3.36 -9.15 6.50
CA VAL A 101 -2.40 -8.10 6.82
C VAL A 101 -1.04 -8.53 6.30
N MET A 102 -0.44 -7.72 5.44
CA MET A 102 0.92 -7.88 4.99
C MET A 102 1.70 -6.63 5.34
N ILE A 103 2.78 -6.80 6.10
CA ILE A 103 3.67 -5.72 6.50
C ILE A 103 5.08 -6.10 6.06
N GLY A 104 5.76 -5.18 5.38
CA GLY A 104 7.12 -5.37 4.95
C GLY A 104 7.89 -4.05 4.89
N LEU A 105 9.19 -4.16 4.64
CA LEU A 105 10.02 -3.03 4.22
C LEU A 105 9.65 -2.61 2.80
N SER A 106 9.54 -3.59 1.90
CA SER A 106 9.02 -3.45 0.55
C SER A 106 7.53 -3.71 0.50
N PHE A 107 6.85 -3.10 -0.47
CA PHE A 107 5.42 -3.18 -0.69
C PHE A 107 5.03 -4.63 -1.01
N PRO A 108 4.30 -5.33 -0.11
CA PRO A 108 4.15 -6.77 -0.24
C PRO A 108 3.40 -7.22 -1.50
N ALA A 109 2.59 -6.34 -2.10
CA ALA A 109 1.84 -6.65 -3.31
C ALA A 109 2.67 -6.59 -4.61
N GLY A 110 3.89 -6.03 -4.58
CA GLY A 110 4.79 -5.96 -5.73
C GLY A 110 5.52 -4.61 -5.85
N ASN A 111 6.62 -4.58 -6.58
CA ASN A 111 7.41 -3.39 -6.80
C ASN A 111 6.89 -2.58 -8.00
N THR A 112 6.32 -1.42 -7.74
CA THR A 112 5.84 -0.51 -8.78
C THR A 112 6.91 0.39 -9.37
N TRP A 113 8.12 0.45 -8.77
CA TRP A 113 9.18 1.40 -9.14
C TRP A 113 10.20 0.81 -10.13
N GLY A 114 10.06 -0.47 -10.46
CA GLY A 114 11.04 -1.22 -11.24
C GLY A 114 12.34 -1.47 -10.48
N SER A 115 13.28 -2.14 -11.14
CA SER A 115 14.53 -2.59 -10.56
C SER A 115 15.32 -1.43 -9.98
N GLN A 116 15.81 -1.63 -8.76
CA GLN A 116 16.55 -0.66 -7.98
C GLN A 116 15.81 0.68 -7.76
N GLY A 117 14.49 0.70 -7.93
CA GLY A 117 13.66 1.90 -7.83
C GLY A 117 13.91 2.93 -8.94
N PHE A 118 14.35 2.51 -10.13
CA PHE A 118 14.71 3.42 -11.23
C PHE A 118 13.60 4.43 -11.58
N GLN A 119 12.34 3.98 -11.62
CA GLN A 119 11.21 4.86 -11.97
C GLN A 119 10.93 5.89 -10.86
N LEU A 120 11.14 5.51 -9.60
CA LEU A 120 11.05 6.48 -8.49
C LEU A 120 12.15 7.52 -8.61
N LYS A 121 13.40 7.11 -8.86
CA LYS A 121 14.55 8.03 -9.00
C LYS A 121 14.35 9.07 -10.11
N ALA A 122 13.66 8.70 -11.19
CA ALA A 122 13.31 9.63 -12.26
C ALA A 122 12.29 10.71 -11.83
N LEU A 123 11.44 10.40 -10.85
CA LEU A 123 10.38 11.29 -10.33
C LEU A 123 10.78 12.02 -9.03
N ASP A 124 11.70 11.44 -8.25
CA ASP A 124 12.18 11.91 -6.96
C ASP A 124 13.73 11.93 -6.96
N PRO A 125 14.36 12.91 -7.63
CA PRO A 125 15.81 12.92 -7.84
C PRO A 125 16.61 13.12 -6.55
N GLY A 126 15.96 13.64 -5.49
CA GLY A 126 16.56 13.78 -4.17
C GLY A 126 16.62 12.49 -3.35
N GLN A 127 16.07 11.38 -3.85
CA GLN A 127 15.95 10.15 -3.08
C GLN A 127 17.30 9.45 -2.94
N ASN A 128 17.68 9.14 -1.69
CA ASN A 128 18.93 8.42 -1.42
C ASN A 128 18.84 6.96 -1.90
N ILE A 129 19.93 6.51 -2.50
CA ILE A 129 20.05 5.27 -3.28
C ILE A 129 19.83 4.03 -2.40
N ASP A 130 20.31 4.04 -1.15
CA ASP A 130 20.42 2.85 -0.30
C ASP A 130 19.09 2.15 -0.03
N SER A 131 17.98 2.90 0.10
CA SER A 131 16.65 2.34 0.36
C SER A 131 16.08 1.49 -0.79
N ASN A 132 16.60 1.67 -2.01
CA ASN A 132 16.01 1.12 -3.22
C ASN A 132 16.86 0.01 -3.87
N ILE A 133 18.10 -0.22 -3.41
CA ILE A 133 19.09 -1.09 -4.08
C ILE A 133 18.57 -2.53 -4.28
N ASN A 134 17.70 -3.00 -3.40
CA ASN A 134 17.23 -4.39 -3.41
C ASN A 134 15.80 -4.57 -3.94
N LEU A 135 15.24 -3.53 -4.58
CA LEU A 135 13.96 -3.65 -5.26
C LEU A 135 14.13 -4.42 -6.56
N GLU A 136 13.59 -5.63 -6.61
CA GLU A 136 13.60 -6.49 -7.80
C GLU A 136 12.48 -6.12 -8.78
N ASP A 137 12.70 -6.35 -10.07
CA ASP A 137 11.71 -6.12 -11.12
C ASP A 137 10.51 -7.10 -11.03
N GLU A 138 9.39 -6.66 -11.59
CA GLU A 138 8.22 -7.52 -11.83
C GLU A 138 8.24 -8.02 -13.28
N ASP A 139 7.84 -9.27 -13.50
CA ASP A 139 7.62 -9.82 -14.83
C ASP A 139 6.29 -9.30 -15.42
N LEU A 140 6.35 -8.14 -16.08
CA LEU A 140 5.18 -7.49 -16.67
C LEU A 140 4.45 -8.41 -17.65
N ASP A 141 5.19 -9.13 -18.50
CA ASP A 141 4.61 -10.01 -19.52
C ASP A 141 3.90 -11.20 -18.88
N GLY A 142 4.50 -11.80 -17.85
CA GLY A 142 3.88 -12.85 -17.05
C GLY A 142 2.61 -12.40 -16.32
N ILE A 143 2.63 -11.19 -15.76
CA ILE A 143 1.47 -10.58 -15.10
C ILE A 143 0.35 -10.32 -16.13
N LEU A 144 0.66 -9.70 -17.27
CA LEU A 144 -0.32 -9.44 -18.33
C LEU A 144 -0.88 -10.72 -18.93
N ALA A 145 -0.05 -11.75 -19.12
CA ALA A 145 -0.51 -13.07 -19.55
C ALA A 145 -1.47 -13.69 -18.53
N SER A 146 -1.20 -13.51 -17.22
CA SER A 146 -2.08 -13.97 -16.15
C SER A 146 -3.41 -13.23 -16.12
N TYR A 147 -3.43 -11.93 -16.43
CA TYR A 147 -4.68 -11.19 -16.62
C TYR A 147 -5.53 -11.72 -17.77
N ARG A 148 -4.90 -12.02 -18.91
CA ARG A 148 -5.60 -12.56 -20.09
C ARG A 148 -6.22 -13.93 -19.81
N ARG A 149 -5.62 -14.73 -18.93
CA ARG A 149 -6.18 -16.02 -18.47
C ARG A 149 -7.41 -15.86 -17.57
N GLY A 150 -7.61 -14.68 -16.99
CA GLY A 150 -8.74 -14.37 -16.11
C GLY A 150 -8.62 -14.90 -14.68
N PHE A 151 -9.69 -14.75 -13.91
CA PHE A 151 -9.77 -15.11 -12.50
C PHE A 151 -10.61 -16.39 -12.32
N SER A 152 -9.99 -17.56 -12.52
CA SER A 152 -10.67 -18.83 -12.25
C SER A 152 -9.75 -19.83 -11.57
N ILE A 153 -10.28 -20.49 -10.54
CA ILE A 153 -9.65 -21.64 -9.89
C ILE A 153 -10.41 -22.89 -10.31
N SER A 154 -9.67 -23.98 -10.57
CA SER A 154 -10.26 -25.29 -10.80
C SER A 154 -11.11 -25.73 -9.62
N ARG A 155 -12.33 -26.24 -9.87
CA ARG A 155 -13.22 -26.77 -8.81
C ARG A 155 -12.58 -27.89 -7.97
N GLY A 156 -11.55 -28.54 -8.50
CA GLY A 156 -10.76 -29.56 -7.80
C GLY A 156 -9.37 -29.09 -7.40
N PHE A 157 -9.18 -27.80 -7.12
CA PHE A 157 -7.87 -27.28 -6.71
C PHE A 157 -7.30 -28.08 -5.55
N GLN A 158 -6.11 -28.63 -5.76
CA GLN A 158 -5.28 -29.24 -4.74
C GLN A 158 -4.04 -28.38 -4.58
N PHE A 159 -3.74 -28.02 -3.34
CA PHE A 159 -2.56 -27.24 -3.07
C PHE A 159 -1.32 -28.11 -3.23
N GLU A 160 -0.47 -27.70 -4.17
CA GLU A 160 0.92 -28.14 -4.28
C GLU A 160 1.80 -26.89 -4.23
N PRO A 161 2.81 -26.85 -3.34
CA PRO A 161 3.68 -25.69 -3.23
C PRO A 161 4.52 -25.56 -4.50
N ASP A 162 4.53 -24.37 -5.06
CA ASP A 162 5.38 -24.00 -6.19
C ASP A 162 6.24 -22.81 -5.76
N TYR A 163 7.55 -23.01 -5.59
CA TYR A 163 8.46 -21.99 -5.08
C TYR A 163 9.23 -21.31 -6.21
N GLY A 164 9.69 -20.09 -5.95
CA GLY A 164 10.28 -19.21 -6.96
C GLY A 164 9.27 -18.21 -7.52
N TRP A 165 9.71 -17.47 -8.54
CA TRP A 165 8.93 -16.41 -9.17
C TRP A 165 8.81 -16.59 -10.70
N PRO A 166 8.20 -17.69 -11.17
CA PRO A 166 7.92 -17.85 -12.59
C PRO A 166 6.91 -16.80 -13.08
N ALA A 167 6.80 -16.67 -14.41
CA ALA A 167 5.84 -15.82 -15.09
C ALA A 167 4.38 -16.18 -14.69
N GLN A 168 3.83 -15.47 -13.70
CA GLN A 168 2.57 -15.83 -13.06
C GLN A 168 1.77 -14.61 -12.58
N ALA A 169 0.63 -14.89 -11.94
CA ALA A 169 -0.24 -13.87 -11.40
C ALA A 169 0.45 -13.11 -10.26
N PRO A 170 0.29 -11.78 -10.18
CA PRO A 170 0.78 -11.00 -9.06
C PRO A 170 0.10 -11.41 -7.75
N LEU A 171 0.71 -11.06 -6.61
CA LEU A 171 0.27 -11.54 -5.30
C LEU A 171 -1.21 -11.19 -5.01
N LEU A 172 -1.65 -9.97 -5.32
CA LEU A 172 -3.04 -9.57 -5.09
C LEU A 172 -4.04 -10.33 -5.95
N GLN A 173 -3.67 -10.69 -7.19
CA GLN A 173 -4.47 -11.57 -8.02
C GLN A 173 -4.53 -12.98 -7.42
N THR A 174 -3.42 -13.49 -6.88
CA THR A 174 -3.39 -14.80 -6.20
C THR A 174 -4.31 -14.80 -4.97
N ILE A 175 -4.26 -13.78 -4.12
CA ILE A 175 -5.17 -13.67 -2.98
C ILE A 175 -6.62 -13.60 -3.48
N ALA A 176 -6.89 -12.82 -4.52
CA ALA A 176 -8.24 -12.66 -5.04
C ALA A 176 -8.80 -14.00 -5.55
N LEU A 177 -8.01 -14.76 -6.29
CA LEU A 177 -8.37 -16.08 -6.80
C LEU A 177 -8.87 -17.00 -5.69
N HIS A 178 -8.19 -17.02 -4.53
CA HIS A 178 -8.50 -17.96 -3.44
C HIS A 178 -9.48 -17.40 -2.40
N HIS A 179 -9.45 -16.09 -2.13
CA HIS A 179 -10.02 -15.50 -0.91
C HIS A 179 -10.92 -14.27 -1.14
N ALA A 180 -11.09 -13.80 -2.38
CA ALA A 180 -11.87 -12.58 -2.64
C ALA A 180 -13.30 -12.64 -2.09
N SER A 181 -13.90 -13.84 -2.10
CA SER A 181 -15.27 -14.07 -1.63
C SER A 181 -15.44 -13.94 -0.10
N THR A 182 -14.37 -13.96 0.69
CA THR A 182 -14.45 -13.90 2.16
C THR A 182 -13.77 -12.68 2.76
N VAL A 183 -12.79 -12.11 2.06
CA VAL A 183 -11.98 -11.01 2.60
C VAL A 183 -12.79 -9.72 2.72
N GLU A 184 -12.77 -9.16 3.92
CA GLU A 184 -13.41 -7.90 4.30
C GLU A 184 -12.39 -6.79 4.57
N GLU A 185 -11.16 -7.13 4.97
CA GLU A 185 -10.10 -6.17 5.29
C GLU A 185 -8.76 -6.61 4.70
N LEU A 186 -8.14 -5.71 3.92
CA LEU A 186 -6.79 -5.88 3.39
C LEU A 186 -5.89 -4.78 3.95
N LYS A 187 -4.71 -5.16 4.44
CA LYS A 187 -3.63 -4.22 4.77
C LYS A 187 -2.37 -4.58 4.02
N ILE A 188 -1.83 -3.63 3.27
CA ILE A 188 -0.65 -3.79 2.45
C ILE A 188 0.28 -2.63 2.81
N CYS A 189 1.15 -2.89 3.80
CA CYS A 189 2.03 -1.87 4.35
C CYS A 189 3.48 -2.21 3.98
N GLY A 190 4.15 -1.28 3.33
CA GLY A 190 5.57 -1.39 2.95
C GLY A 190 5.86 -0.28 1.97
N TYR A 191 6.80 0.60 2.33
CA TYR A 191 6.98 1.85 1.59
C TYR A 191 7.81 1.67 0.33
N ASN A 192 8.82 0.80 0.35
CA ASN A 192 9.68 0.62 -0.81
C ASN A 192 8.91 -0.12 -1.92
N GLY A 193 8.86 0.44 -3.13
CA GLY A 193 8.11 -0.14 -4.24
C GLY A 193 6.59 0.10 -4.20
N CYS A 194 6.04 0.82 -3.21
CA CYS A 194 4.60 1.09 -3.15
C CYS A 194 4.14 2.09 -4.22
N PRO A 195 2.85 2.10 -4.62
CA PRO A 195 2.39 3.00 -5.67
C PRO A 195 2.67 4.48 -5.35
N ILE A 196 3.07 5.24 -6.36
CA ILE A 196 3.33 6.67 -6.24
C ILE A 196 2.02 7.43 -6.42
N LEU A 197 1.62 8.22 -5.42
CA LEU A 197 0.39 8.99 -5.48
C LEU A 197 0.46 10.00 -6.65
N SER A 198 -0.56 9.96 -7.50
CA SER A 198 -0.74 10.70 -8.75
C SER A 198 0.19 10.32 -9.90
N PHE A 199 1.02 9.30 -9.74
CA PHE A 199 1.97 8.84 -10.75
C PHE A 199 1.89 7.32 -10.91
N GLN A 200 0.97 6.89 -11.77
CA GLN A 200 0.80 5.48 -12.14
C GLN A 200 1.95 5.05 -13.05
N THR A 201 2.68 4.01 -12.65
CA THR A 201 3.64 3.34 -13.54
C THR A 201 2.93 2.27 -14.37
N PRO A 202 3.50 1.81 -15.51
CA PRO A 202 2.90 0.73 -16.29
C PRO A 202 2.60 -0.54 -15.48
N MET A 203 3.36 -0.77 -14.39
CA MET A 203 3.20 -1.91 -13.48
C MET A 203 2.08 -1.72 -12.45
N THR A 204 1.68 -0.47 -12.15
CA THR A 204 0.73 -0.19 -11.07
C THR A 204 -0.65 -0.82 -11.34
N ALA A 205 -1.20 -0.61 -12.53
CA ALA A 205 -2.54 -1.13 -12.85
C ALA A 205 -2.57 -2.68 -12.86
N PRO A 206 -1.61 -3.37 -13.48
CA PRO A 206 -1.53 -4.83 -13.37
C PRO A 206 -1.24 -5.33 -11.95
N LEU A 207 -0.58 -4.61 -11.06
CA LEU A 207 -0.42 -5.10 -9.68
C LEU A 207 -1.70 -4.99 -8.87
N LEU A 208 -2.46 -3.91 -9.04
CA LEU A 208 -3.61 -3.58 -8.19
C LEU A 208 -4.96 -4.13 -8.71
N ASN A 209 -5.06 -4.54 -9.97
CA ASN A 209 -6.35 -4.92 -10.57
C ASN A 209 -7.05 -6.12 -9.88
N GLY A 210 -6.31 -6.97 -9.16
CA GLY A 210 -6.91 -8.00 -8.30
C GLY A 210 -7.90 -7.45 -7.25
N LEU A 211 -7.74 -6.19 -6.81
CA LEU A 211 -8.64 -5.53 -5.85
C LEU A 211 -10.09 -5.42 -6.32
N ARG A 212 -10.33 -5.50 -7.65
CA ARG A 212 -11.68 -5.39 -8.22
C ARG A 212 -12.59 -6.55 -7.88
N HIS A 213 -12.03 -7.66 -7.42
CA HIS A 213 -12.77 -8.90 -7.17
C HIS A 213 -13.27 -9.04 -5.73
N TYR A 214 -12.83 -8.17 -4.82
CA TYR A 214 -13.19 -8.28 -3.41
C TYR A 214 -14.50 -7.56 -3.11
N ASP A 215 -15.62 -8.17 -3.50
CA ASP A 215 -16.96 -7.60 -3.31
C ASP A 215 -17.30 -7.36 -1.83
N ASN A 216 -16.69 -8.13 -0.93
CA ASN A 216 -16.86 -8.00 0.51
C ASN A 216 -15.91 -6.99 1.17
N LEU A 217 -14.95 -6.40 0.45
CA LEU A 217 -13.91 -5.53 1.02
C LEU A 217 -14.48 -4.26 1.65
N LYS A 218 -14.53 -4.19 2.98
CA LYS A 218 -14.98 -3.02 3.74
C LYS A 218 -13.84 -2.03 3.97
N GLN A 219 -12.62 -2.53 4.11
CA GLN A 219 -11.46 -1.71 4.44
C GLN A 219 -10.20 -2.11 3.66
N LEU A 220 -9.54 -1.11 3.08
CA LEU A 220 -8.20 -1.20 2.50
C LEU A 220 -7.25 -0.27 3.26
N VAL A 221 -6.14 -0.80 3.75
CA VAL A 221 -5.02 0.01 4.26
C VAL A 221 -3.85 -0.18 3.30
N ILE A 222 -3.29 0.90 2.79
CA ILE A 222 -2.26 0.85 1.74
C ILE A 222 -1.21 1.94 1.95
N SER A 223 0.06 1.57 1.84
CA SER A 223 1.16 2.53 1.75
C SER A 223 1.18 3.19 0.37
N LEU A 224 1.38 4.51 0.32
CA LEU A 224 1.56 5.27 -0.92
C LEU A 224 2.77 6.18 -0.79
N TRP A 225 3.56 6.30 -1.87
CA TRP A 225 4.65 7.25 -1.94
C TRP A 225 4.13 8.64 -2.28
N LEU A 226 4.45 9.62 -1.45
CA LEU A 226 4.11 11.02 -1.69
C LEU A 226 5.36 11.78 -2.14
N LEU A 227 5.35 12.31 -3.36
CA LEU A 227 6.47 13.11 -3.89
C LEU A 227 6.48 14.49 -3.23
N THR A 228 7.46 14.73 -2.37
CA THR A 228 7.65 15.98 -1.62
C THR A 228 8.85 16.81 -2.08
N TRP A 229 9.64 16.29 -3.03
CA TRP A 229 10.73 17.04 -3.68
C TRP A 229 10.18 18.20 -4.52
N TYR A 230 10.62 19.42 -4.21
CA TYR A 230 10.19 20.64 -4.89
C TYR A 230 11.32 21.68 -4.87
N GLU A 231 11.72 22.19 -6.04
CA GLU A 231 12.82 23.15 -6.19
C GLU A 231 14.09 22.70 -5.44
N ASP A 232 14.59 21.52 -5.81
CA ASP A 232 15.85 20.93 -5.33
C ASP A 232 15.97 20.67 -3.83
N SER A 233 14.82 20.53 -3.14
CA SER A 233 14.76 20.24 -1.72
C SER A 233 13.50 19.45 -1.35
N TYR A 234 13.57 18.67 -0.27
CA TYR A 234 12.39 18.07 0.35
C TYR A 234 11.64 19.12 1.16
N ARG A 235 10.31 19.11 1.03
CA ARG A 235 9.42 20.05 1.72
C ARG A 235 8.51 19.39 2.75
N ASP A 236 8.96 18.27 3.31
CA ASP A 236 8.19 17.46 4.28
C ASP A 236 7.72 18.32 5.46
N THR A 237 8.61 19.13 6.04
CA THR A 237 8.31 19.99 7.19
C THR A 237 7.22 21.00 6.86
N GLU A 238 7.29 21.69 5.72
CA GLU A 238 6.28 22.66 5.30
C GLU A 238 4.94 22.01 4.97
N ILE A 239 4.96 20.80 4.39
CA ILE A 239 3.76 20.01 4.12
C ILE A 239 3.10 19.61 5.45
N ILE A 240 3.85 19.01 6.38
CA ILE A 240 3.36 18.59 7.70
C ILE A 240 2.81 19.80 8.47
N GLN A 241 3.55 20.91 8.49
CA GLN A 241 3.11 22.14 9.14
C GLN A 241 1.80 22.66 8.54
N SER A 242 1.66 22.63 7.21
CA SER A 242 0.40 23.06 6.56
C SER A 242 -0.81 22.21 6.99
N TRP A 243 -0.62 20.91 7.25
CA TRP A 243 -1.67 20.03 7.76
C TRP A 243 -2.02 20.33 9.22
N LEU A 244 -1.02 20.62 10.05
CA LEU A 244 -1.21 21.02 11.44
C LEU A 244 -1.96 22.37 11.52
N ASP A 245 -1.55 23.34 10.70
CA ASP A 245 -2.14 24.68 10.65
C ASP A 245 -3.61 24.64 10.22
N THR A 246 -3.94 23.84 9.21
CA THR A 246 -5.33 23.68 8.73
C THR A 246 -6.27 23.16 9.83
N ARG A 247 -5.74 22.46 10.83
CA ARG A 247 -6.50 21.86 11.94
C ARG A 247 -6.52 22.72 13.18
N SER A 248 -5.68 23.76 13.25
CA SER A 248 -5.60 24.62 14.42
C SER A 248 -6.68 25.71 14.36
N PRO A 249 -7.56 25.82 15.38
CA PRO A 249 -8.58 26.86 15.44
C PRO A 249 -7.99 28.28 15.60
N SER A 250 -6.70 28.40 15.91
CA SER A 250 -5.98 29.68 16.04
C SER A 250 -5.15 30.07 14.81
N SER A 251 -5.11 29.22 13.77
CA SER A 251 -4.27 29.49 12.61
C SER A 251 -4.91 30.47 11.63
N THR A 252 -4.24 31.59 11.38
CA THR A 252 -4.55 32.55 10.29
C THR A 252 -3.82 32.20 8.99
N ALA A 253 -3.09 31.08 8.93
CA ALA A 253 -2.16 30.74 7.83
C ALA A 253 -2.83 30.48 6.47
N LEU A 254 -4.16 30.42 6.41
CA LEU A 254 -4.94 30.29 5.17
C LEU A 254 -5.67 31.57 4.75
N ALA A 255 -5.36 32.73 5.35
CA ALA A 255 -5.82 34.02 4.84
C ALA A 255 -5.20 34.27 3.45
N VAL A 256 -5.90 33.79 2.42
CA VAL A 256 -5.63 34.14 1.03
C VAL A 256 -5.67 35.66 0.96
N VAL A 257 -4.53 36.30 0.71
CA VAL A 257 -4.54 37.64 0.12
C VAL A 257 -5.03 37.43 -1.31
N THR A 258 -6.34 37.43 -1.48
CA THR A 258 -6.95 37.50 -2.81
C THR A 258 -6.42 38.80 -3.41
N PRO A 259 -5.79 38.79 -4.60
CA PRO A 259 -5.48 40.05 -5.25
C PRO A 259 -6.79 40.85 -5.35
N PRO A 260 -6.73 42.19 -5.18
CA PRO A 260 -7.92 43.01 -5.15
C PRO A 260 -8.81 42.70 -6.34
N THR A 261 -10.10 42.60 -6.06
CA THR A 261 -11.19 42.35 -7.01
C THR A 261 -10.88 43.08 -8.32
N SER A 262 -10.96 42.37 -9.45
CA SER A 262 -10.89 43.01 -10.77
C SER A 262 -11.76 44.26 -10.76
N PRO A 263 -11.28 45.39 -11.29
CA PRO A 263 -11.99 46.67 -11.19
C PRO A 263 -13.43 46.50 -11.69
N MET A 264 -14.38 47.09 -10.97
CA MET A 264 -15.77 47.15 -11.39
C MET A 264 -15.81 47.62 -12.85
N ARG A 265 -16.25 46.75 -13.75
CA ARG A 265 -16.41 47.09 -15.17
C ARG A 265 -17.50 48.14 -15.29
N GLU A 266 -17.17 49.30 -15.84
CA GLU A 266 -18.08 50.03 -16.75
C GLU A 266 -17.27 50.82 -17.77
N HIS A 267 -16.90 50.19 -18.89
CA HIS A 267 -16.85 50.89 -20.18
C HIS A 267 -17.26 49.89 -21.28
N PRO A 268 -18.24 50.23 -22.14
CA PRO A 268 -18.59 49.39 -23.27
C PRO A 268 -17.41 49.40 -24.26
N VAL A 269 -16.74 48.26 -24.41
CA VAL A 269 -15.77 48.06 -25.49
C VAL A 269 -16.53 47.77 -26.77
N ASP A 270 -16.45 48.71 -27.71
CA ASP A 270 -16.98 48.61 -29.07
C ASP A 270 -16.35 47.39 -29.78
N PRO A 271 -17.09 46.56 -30.57
CA PRO A 271 -16.61 45.28 -31.11
C PRO A 271 -15.41 45.36 -32.09
N GLY A 272 -14.85 46.56 -32.32
CA GLY A 272 -13.69 46.80 -33.17
C GLY A 272 -12.41 47.26 -32.45
N GLN A 273 -12.42 47.44 -31.11
CA GLN A 273 -11.22 47.86 -30.37
C GLN A 273 -10.61 46.71 -29.58
N PHE A 274 -9.52 46.13 -30.11
CA PHE A 274 -8.60 45.34 -29.29
C PHE A 274 -7.89 46.27 -28.31
N PRO A 275 -7.92 46.02 -26.99
CA PRO A 275 -7.11 46.79 -26.06
C PRO A 275 -5.63 46.60 -26.43
N ASN A 276 -4.93 47.71 -26.59
CA ASN A 276 -3.51 47.72 -26.92
C ASN A 276 -2.74 47.21 -25.70
N PHE A 277 -2.53 45.89 -25.61
CA PHE A 277 -1.72 45.28 -24.58
C PHE A 277 -0.27 45.72 -24.78
N ASN A 278 0.15 46.74 -24.05
CA ASN A 278 1.55 47.11 -23.97
C ASN A 278 2.25 46.10 -23.04
N PRO A 279 3.03 45.12 -23.54
CA PRO A 279 3.55 44.03 -22.72
C PRO A 279 4.67 44.47 -21.76
N ARG A 280 4.99 45.78 -21.75
CA ARG A 280 6.06 46.38 -20.95
C ARG A 280 5.60 46.95 -19.60
N VAL A 281 4.30 46.98 -19.29
CA VAL A 281 3.77 47.72 -18.11
C VAL A 281 2.97 46.85 -17.13
N ALA A 282 2.70 45.57 -17.43
CA ALA A 282 2.17 44.66 -16.41
C ALA A 282 3.32 44.20 -15.51
N PRO A 283 3.31 44.48 -14.18
CA PRO A 283 4.24 43.86 -13.27
C PRO A 283 4.09 42.35 -13.39
N ARG A 284 5.18 41.61 -13.57
CA ARG A 284 5.16 40.16 -13.39
C ARG A 284 4.69 39.92 -11.96
N GLN A 285 3.45 39.48 -11.76
CA GLN A 285 3.01 39.03 -10.45
C GLN A 285 3.88 37.83 -10.05
N GLU A 286 4.73 38.03 -9.06
CA GLU A 286 5.47 36.94 -8.42
C GLU A 286 4.46 36.06 -7.70
N PHE A 287 4.12 34.94 -8.33
CA PHE A 287 3.21 33.96 -7.77
C PHE A 287 4.01 33.01 -6.88
N ASN A 288 3.63 32.90 -5.60
CA ASN A 288 4.20 31.90 -4.71
C ASN A 288 3.73 30.51 -5.15
N ARG A 289 4.49 29.89 -6.05
CA ARG A 289 4.21 28.56 -6.62
C ARG A 289 4.13 27.47 -5.55
N TRP A 290 4.93 27.58 -4.49
CA TRP A 290 4.91 26.64 -3.39
C TRP A 290 3.62 26.72 -2.57
N ALA A 291 3.15 27.92 -2.22
CA ALA A 291 1.87 28.09 -1.53
C ALA A 291 0.71 27.47 -2.31
N VAL A 292 0.77 27.56 -3.64
CA VAL A 292 -0.23 26.94 -4.52
C VAL A 292 -0.07 25.43 -4.59
N ALA A 293 1.16 24.92 -4.60
CA ALA A 293 1.42 23.48 -4.48
C ALA A 293 0.87 22.94 -3.15
N LEU A 294 1.11 23.60 -2.02
CA LEU A 294 0.54 23.22 -0.72
C LEU A 294 -0.98 23.10 -0.78
N LYS A 295 -1.67 24.10 -1.34
CA LYS A 295 -3.14 24.10 -1.43
C LYS A 295 -3.71 23.07 -2.41
N THR A 296 -3.09 22.93 -3.59
CA THR A 296 -3.64 22.14 -4.71
C THR A 296 -3.12 20.70 -4.77
N ARG A 297 -1.98 20.41 -4.11
CA ARG A 297 -1.35 19.09 -4.11
C ARG A 297 -1.35 18.41 -2.75
N PHE A 298 -1.10 19.18 -1.69
CA PHE A 298 -0.85 18.60 -0.38
C PHE A 298 -1.98 18.84 0.61
N SER A 299 -2.95 19.70 0.33
CA SER A 299 -4.09 19.87 1.24
C SER A 299 -4.81 18.54 1.48
N PRO A 300 -5.38 18.31 2.68
CA PRO A 300 -6.17 17.12 2.99
C PRO A 300 -7.17 16.72 1.91
N SER A 301 -7.94 17.69 1.42
CA SER A 301 -8.90 17.47 0.35
C SER A 301 -8.25 17.04 -0.96
N ALA A 302 -7.17 17.71 -1.38
CA ALA A 302 -6.45 17.38 -2.61
C ALA A 302 -5.88 15.96 -2.57
N LEU A 303 -5.31 15.55 -1.42
CA LEU A 303 -4.83 14.19 -1.22
C LEU A 303 -5.98 13.18 -1.27
N ALA A 304 -7.12 13.47 -0.63
CA ALA A 304 -8.26 12.56 -0.61
C ALA A 304 -8.80 12.28 -2.01
N TYR A 305 -9.00 13.33 -2.83
CA TYR A 305 -9.43 13.16 -4.22
C TYR A 305 -8.39 12.43 -5.09
N ARG A 306 -7.09 12.63 -4.85
CA ARG A 306 -6.04 11.92 -5.59
C ARG A 306 -5.99 10.45 -5.22
N VAL A 307 -6.08 10.12 -3.93
CA VAL A 307 -6.12 8.73 -3.48
C VAL A 307 -7.37 8.05 -4.04
N ALA A 308 -8.53 8.72 -4.03
CA ALA A 308 -9.74 8.17 -4.62
C ALA A 308 -9.62 7.95 -6.13
N ARG A 309 -9.06 8.91 -6.87
CA ARG A 309 -8.79 8.77 -8.31
C ARG A 309 -7.83 7.61 -8.61
N ASP A 310 -6.81 7.41 -7.79
CA ASP A 310 -5.78 6.43 -8.05
C ASP A 310 -6.17 5.02 -7.57
N MET A 311 -6.97 4.90 -6.51
CA MET A 311 -7.38 3.60 -5.93
C MET A 311 -8.79 3.17 -6.32
N GLY A 312 -9.72 4.11 -6.46
CA GLY A 312 -11.13 3.86 -6.78
C GLY A 312 -11.33 2.97 -8.01
N PRO A 313 -10.60 3.19 -9.12
CA PRO A 313 -10.69 2.32 -10.29
C PRO A 313 -10.33 0.86 -10.03
N TYR A 314 -9.58 0.55 -8.97
CA TYR A 314 -9.20 -0.82 -8.62
C TYR A 314 -10.14 -1.46 -7.59
N LEU A 315 -11.03 -0.70 -6.95
CA LEU A 315 -11.98 -1.25 -5.98
C LEU A 315 -13.17 -1.92 -6.68
N SER A 316 -13.70 -2.99 -6.08
CA SER A 316 -14.91 -3.66 -6.58
C SER A 316 -16.08 -2.66 -6.69
N PRO A 317 -16.79 -2.62 -7.84
CA PRO A 317 -18.02 -1.85 -7.98
C PRO A 317 -19.06 -2.23 -6.91
N VAL A 318 -19.25 -3.53 -6.65
CA VAL A 318 -20.18 -4.04 -5.64
C VAL A 318 -19.78 -3.55 -4.25
N ALA A 319 -18.48 -3.57 -3.94
CA ALA A 319 -17.98 -3.09 -2.67
C ALA A 319 -18.25 -1.59 -2.45
N LYS A 320 -18.13 -0.79 -3.52
CA LYS A 320 -18.33 0.68 -3.55
C LYS A 320 -19.80 1.10 -3.49
N GLU A 321 -20.72 0.30 -4.00
CA GLU A 321 -22.17 0.58 -3.99
C GLU A 321 -22.81 0.44 -2.59
N ARG A 322 -22.15 -0.25 -1.65
CA ARG A 322 -22.67 -0.40 -0.29
C ARG A 322 -22.78 0.94 0.44
N PRO A 323 -23.72 1.09 1.39
CA PRO A 323 -23.82 2.27 2.23
C PRO A 323 -22.48 2.60 2.92
N GLY A 324 -21.97 3.80 2.67
CA GLY A 324 -20.66 4.24 3.19
C GLY A 324 -19.45 3.75 2.40
N GLY A 325 -19.64 3.10 1.24
CA GLY A 325 -18.56 2.70 0.33
C GLY A 325 -17.48 1.83 0.97
N VAL A 326 -16.26 1.91 0.40
CA VAL A 326 -15.07 1.23 0.93
C VAL A 326 -14.23 2.24 1.74
N LYS A 327 -13.86 1.87 2.97
CA LYS A 327 -12.92 2.67 3.78
C LYS A 327 -11.49 2.43 3.30
N VAL A 328 -10.86 3.44 2.73
CA VAL A 328 -9.45 3.42 2.33
C VAL A 328 -8.63 4.25 3.30
N ARG A 329 -7.61 3.66 3.91
CA ARG A 329 -6.59 4.35 4.69
C ARG A 329 -5.30 4.36 3.87
N ALA A 330 -4.93 5.52 3.37
CA ALA A 330 -3.65 5.76 2.71
C ALA A 330 -2.62 6.20 3.76
N SER A 331 -1.51 5.49 3.85
CA SER A 331 -0.39 5.80 4.74
C SER A 331 0.77 6.39 3.94
N PHE A 332 1.27 7.55 4.37
CA PHE A 332 2.40 8.24 3.79
C PHE A 332 3.55 8.30 4.79
N CYS A 333 4.78 8.11 4.34
CA CYS A 333 5.97 8.31 5.16
C CYS A 333 6.57 9.69 4.86
N LEU A 334 6.54 10.59 5.84
CA LEU A 334 7.13 11.94 5.77
C LEU A 334 7.92 12.21 7.05
N GLY A 335 8.82 13.19 7.02
CA GLY A 335 9.59 13.61 8.19
C GLY A 335 11.07 13.63 7.88
N VAL A 336 11.84 14.33 8.73
CA VAL A 336 13.20 14.83 8.44
C VAL A 336 14.08 13.77 7.76
N ARG A 337 14.35 13.98 6.47
CA ARG A 337 15.34 13.25 5.64
C ARG A 337 16.74 13.89 5.69
N GLU A 338 16.91 14.98 6.46
CA GLU A 338 18.22 15.61 6.64
C GLU A 338 19.11 14.73 7.53
N GLU A 339 20.42 14.75 7.25
CA GLU A 339 21.46 13.98 7.97
C GLU A 339 21.36 12.45 7.84
N GLY A 340 20.91 11.93 6.70
CA GLY A 340 20.98 10.49 6.41
C GLY A 340 19.99 9.64 7.19
N ARG A 341 18.97 10.26 7.81
CA ARG A 341 17.84 9.55 8.42
C ARG A 341 16.77 9.25 7.39
N SER A 342 16.21 8.05 7.46
CA SER A 342 14.99 7.70 6.72
C SER A 342 13.80 8.47 7.27
N ALA A 343 12.79 8.75 6.44
CA ALA A 343 11.55 9.41 6.86
C ALA A 343 11.00 8.78 8.16
N SER A 344 10.72 9.62 9.16
CA SER A 344 10.49 9.18 10.54
C SER A 344 9.04 8.86 10.87
N ASP A 345 8.08 9.53 10.22
CA ASP A 345 6.70 9.56 10.70
C ASP A 345 5.69 9.08 9.65
N ILE A 346 4.70 8.35 10.14
CA ILE A 346 3.59 7.83 9.33
C ILE A 346 2.38 8.72 9.49
N PHE A 347 1.92 9.27 8.37
CA PHE A 347 0.71 10.07 8.29
C PHE A 347 -0.37 9.31 7.54
N ASP A 348 -1.53 9.16 8.17
CA ASP A 348 -2.65 8.44 7.59
C ASP A 348 -3.80 9.36 7.19
N LEU A 349 -4.30 9.14 5.99
CA LEU A 349 -5.50 9.74 5.45
C LEU A 349 -6.56 8.66 5.28
N GLU A 350 -7.64 8.77 6.04
CA GLU A 350 -8.81 7.90 5.89
C GLU A 350 -9.82 8.53 4.95
N ILE A 351 -10.38 7.73 4.05
CA ILE A 351 -11.31 8.16 2.99
C ILE A 351 -12.39 7.09 2.85
N ARG A 352 -13.63 7.48 2.58
CA ARG A 352 -14.63 6.55 2.04
C ARG A 352 -14.81 6.79 0.55
N ILE A 353 -14.61 5.75 -0.24
CA ILE A 353 -14.80 5.78 -1.69
C ILE A 353 -16.11 5.06 -2.03
N GLY A 354 -17.06 5.79 -2.58
CA GLY A 354 -18.37 5.30 -3.02
C GLY A 354 -18.40 4.95 -4.51
N GLN A 355 -19.62 4.79 -5.04
CA GLN A 355 -19.88 4.56 -6.46
C GLN A 355 -19.20 5.65 -7.32
N ASP A 356 -18.78 5.27 -8.54
CA ASP A 356 -18.08 6.14 -9.49
C ASP A 356 -16.84 6.86 -8.92
N ASP A 357 -16.18 6.22 -7.94
CA ASP A 357 -14.97 6.70 -7.27
C ASP A 357 -15.16 8.01 -6.48
N GLN A 358 -16.40 8.32 -6.11
CA GLN A 358 -16.74 9.51 -5.33
C GLN A 358 -16.14 9.45 -3.92
N VAL A 359 -15.52 10.55 -3.49
CA VAL A 359 -15.12 10.76 -2.09
C VAL A 359 -16.36 11.11 -1.28
N LEU A 360 -16.77 10.23 -0.36
CA LEU A 360 -17.94 10.44 0.51
C LEU A 360 -17.56 11.19 1.79
N GLU A 361 -16.43 10.82 2.39
CA GLU A 361 -15.84 11.49 3.56
C GLU A 361 -14.32 11.31 3.53
N TYR A 362 -13.60 12.19 4.21
CA TYR A 362 -12.18 11.98 4.51
C TYR A 362 -11.78 12.60 5.85
N ILE A 363 -10.76 12.00 6.48
CA ILE A 363 -10.21 12.40 7.77
C ILE A 363 -8.67 12.28 7.72
N GLY A 364 -7.98 13.37 8.06
CA GLY A 364 -6.51 13.45 8.08
C GLY A 364 -5.94 14.33 6.97
N PRO A 365 -4.64 14.27 6.66
CA PRO A 365 -3.65 13.34 7.23
C PRO A 365 -3.44 13.53 8.74
N ARG A 366 -3.24 12.43 9.47
CA ARG A 366 -2.96 12.44 10.93
C ARG A 366 -1.75 11.57 11.22
N GLU A 367 -0.91 12.05 12.13
CA GLU A 367 0.23 11.28 12.62
C GLU A 367 -0.26 10.05 13.42
N GLU A 368 0.54 8.98 13.47
CA GLU A 368 0.24 7.79 14.26
C GLU A 368 0.08 8.11 15.77
N GLY A 369 0.87 9.03 16.30
CA GLY A 369 0.93 9.39 17.72
C GLY A 369 -0.21 10.30 18.23
N GLU A 370 -1.11 10.79 17.37
CA GLU A 370 -2.19 11.68 17.80
C GLU A 370 -3.12 10.97 18.81
N ARG A 371 -3.37 11.59 19.98
CA ARG A 371 -4.06 10.98 21.15
C ARG A 371 -5.34 10.22 20.81
N GLY A 372 -6.22 10.80 19.97
CA GLY A 372 -7.47 10.15 19.58
C GLY A 372 -7.25 8.86 18.79
N ARG A 373 -6.22 8.81 17.96
CA ARG A 373 -5.87 7.65 17.14
C ARG A 373 -5.15 6.57 17.94
N TRP A 374 -4.21 6.97 18.78
CA TRP A 374 -3.53 6.05 19.69
C TRP A 374 -4.53 5.31 20.57
N TRP A 375 -5.53 6.03 21.10
CA TRP A 375 -6.57 5.45 21.93
C TRP A 375 -7.50 4.51 21.17
N THR A 376 -8.03 4.91 20.01
CA THR A 376 -8.82 4.00 19.14
C THR A 376 -8.03 2.76 18.75
N LYS A 377 -6.74 2.92 18.44
CA LYS A 377 -5.86 1.79 18.10
C LYS A 377 -5.67 0.85 19.29
N LEU A 378 -5.59 1.36 20.52
CA LEU A 378 -5.53 0.54 21.73
C LEU A 378 -6.87 -0.16 22.02
N GLU A 379 -8.01 0.53 21.84
CA GLU A 379 -9.34 -0.04 22.08
C GLU A 379 -9.73 -1.11 21.04
N GLU A 380 -9.40 -0.91 19.77
CA GLU A 380 -9.71 -1.86 18.68
C GLU A 380 -8.73 -3.03 18.63
N ARG A 381 -7.49 -2.81 19.08
CA ARG A 381 -6.56 -3.89 19.36
C ARG A 381 -7.16 -4.66 20.53
N ARG A 382 -7.87 -5.75 20.25
CA ARG A 382 -8.33 -6.78 21.22
C ARG A 382 -7.14 -7.39 21.97
N TRP A 383 -6.48 -6.59 22.78
CA TRP A 383 -5.44 -7.00 23.71
C TRP A 383 -6.12 -7.10 25.06
N PHE A 384 -5.92 -8.27 25.66
CA PHE A 384 -6.61 -8.88 26.79
C PHE A 384 -7.91 -9.59 26.42
#